data_AF-A0A3D1HL63-F1
#
_entry.id   AF-A0A3D1HL63-F1
#
_cell.length_a   1.000
_cell.length_b   1.000
_cell.length_c   1.000
_cell.angle_alpha   90.00
_cell.angle_beta   90.00
_cell.angle_gamma   90.00
#
_symmetry.space_group_name_H-M   'P 1'
#
loop_
_entity.id
_entity.type
_entity.pdbx_description
1 polymer ?
#
loop_
_entity_poly.entity_id
_entity_poly.type
_entity_poly.pdbx_seq_one_letter_code
_entity_poly.pdbx_strand_id
1 'polypeptide(L)'
;MKFPEIYSAIGMMELIEKIGFLPLLNSGIDGFSAEDIVTEDCRYVTFPEGGWDWPLWKWKGEIVEELPCVYGKFFNKKAGFISLEWWQDFCN
;
A
#
# COMPACT_ATOMS: atom_id res chain seq x y z
N MET A 1 5.81 -7.08 13.35
CA MET A 1 4.74 -6.13 13.70
C MET A 1 3.40 -6.82 13.50
N LYS A 2 2.34 -6.44 14.23
CA LYS A 2 0.97 -6.82 13.87
C LYS A 2 0.26 -5.59 13.36
N PHE A 3 -0.13 -5.61 12.09
CA PHE A 3 -0.94 -4.57 11.49
C PHE A 3 -2.43 -4.92 11.61
N PRO A 4 -3.32 -3.93 11.62
CA PRO A 4 -4.75 -4.18 11.45
C PRO A 4 -4.99 -4.81 10.07
N GLU A 5 -6.06 -5.58 9.97
CA GLU A 5 -6.51 -6.14 8.70
C GLU A 5 -7.13 -5.02 7.86
N ILE A 6 -6.59 -4.78 6.65
CA ILE A 6 -6.99 -3.68 5.77
C ILE A 6 -7.82 -4.23 4.61
N TYR A 7 -9.00 -3.66 4.40
CA TYR A 7 -9.96 -4.07 3.36
C TYR A 7 -10.52 -2.88 2.58
N SER A 8 -9.94 -1.68 2.72
CA SER A 8 -10.35 -0.47 2.00
C SER A 8 -9.20 0.51 1.79
N ALA A 9 -9.36 1.43 0.83
CA ALA A 9 -8.42 2.52 0.59
C ALA A 9 -8.29 3.42 1.84
N ILE A 10 -9.41 3.77 2.49
CA ILE A 10 -9.43 4.57 3.73
C ILE A 10 -8.58 3.92 4.82
N GLY A 11 -8.75 2.62 5.08
CA GLY A 11 -7.94 1.92 6.08
C GLY A 11 -6.44 1.92 5.72
N MET A 12 -6.12 1.87 4.44
CA MET A 12 -4.73 1.99 3.98
C MET A 12 -4.18 3.41 4.16
N MET A 13 -4.99 4.46 3.94
CA MET A 13 -4.61 5.86 4.20
C MET A 13 -4.31 6.09 5.67
N GLU A 14 -5.21 5.67 6.56
CA GLU A 14 -5.03 5.78 8.02
C GLU A 14 -3.75 5.06 8.48
N LEU A 15 -3.44 3.92 7.88
CA LEU A 15 -2.22 3.19 8.17
C LEU A 15 -0.98 3.97 7.71
N ILE A 16 -0.96 4.49 6.48
CA ILE A 16 0.16 5.28 5.93
C ILE A 16 0.42 6.53 6.79
N GLU A 17 -0.63 7.26 7.19
CA GLU A 17 -0.49 8.42 8.08
C GLU A 17 0.11 8.02 9.42
N LYS A 18 -0.33 6.91 9.99
CA LYS A 18 0.13 6.43 11.30
C LYS A 18 1.60 5.98 11.30
N ILE A 19 2.05 5.32 10.24
CA ILE A 19 3.39 4.70 10.21
C ILE A 19 4.41 5.47 9.35
N GLY A 20 3.95 6.48 8.63
CA GLY A 20 4.76 7.35 7.77
C GLY A 20 5.00 6.82 6.36
N PHE A 21 5.13 5.51 6.18
CA PHE A 21 5.35 4.93 4.85
C PHE A 21 4.95 3.46 4.77
N LEU A 22 4.52 3.04 3.58
CA LEU A 22 4.06 1.67 3.36
C LEU A 22 4.49 1.19 1.96
N PRO A 23 5.34 0.15 1.85
CA PRO A 23 5.59 -0.54 0.60
C PRO A 23 4.27 -1.11 0.05
N LEU A 24 4.01 -0.95 -1.25
CA LEU A 24 2.84 -1.57 -1.88
C LEU A 24 3.03 -3.09 -2.02
N LEU A 25 4.26 -3.49 -2.34
CA LEU A 25 4.67 -4.88 -2.57
C LEU A 25 5.73 -5.29 -1.54
N ASN A 26 5.87 -6.58 -1.26
CA ASN A 26 6.91 -7.07 -0.35
C ASN A 26 8.30 -6.58 -0.79
N SER A 27 8.97 -5.79 0.06
CA SER A 27 10.29 -5.21 -0.24
C SER A 27 11.45 -5.83 0.55
N GLY A 28 11.26 -7.05 1.07
CA GLY A 28 12.27 -7.80 1.83
C GLY A 28 12.07 -7.76 3.35
N ILE A 29 10.95 -7.21 3.82
CA ILE A 29 10.54 -7.24 5.22
C ILE A 29 9.18 -7.93 5.29
N ASP A 30 9.16 -9.14 5.87
CA ASP A 30 7.95 -9.95 5.93
C ASP A 30 6.86 -9.29 6.79
N GLY A 31 5.65 -9.23 6.24
CA GLY A 31 4.50 -8.62 6.92
C GLY A 31 4.53 -7.09 6.94
N PHE A 32 5.40 -6.47 6.14
CA PHE A 32 5.51 -5.00 6.02
C PHE A 32 5.33 -4.54 4.57
N SER A 33 4.20 -4.90 3.99
CA SER A 33 3.73 -4.36 2.72
C SER A 33 2.21 -4.35 2.67
N ALA A 34 1.62 -3.49 1.85
CA ALA A 34 0.18 -3.47 1.64
C ALA A 34 -0.33 -4.85 1.18
N GLU A 35 0.37 -5.50 0.25
CA GLU A 35 0.06 -6.87 -0.20
C GLU A 35 0.03 -7.90 0.95
N ASP A 36 0.93 -7.80 1.92
CA ASP A 36 0.96 -8.70 3.08
C ASP A 36 -0.14 -8.39 4.11
N ILE A 37 -0.54 -7.12 4.22
CA ILE A 37 -1.44 -6.61 5.29
C ILE A 37 -2.91 -6.68 4.87
N VAL A 38 -3.22 -6.52 3.59
CA VAL A 38 -4.61 -6.56 3.13
C VAL A 38 -5.19 -7.97 3.21
N THR A 39 -6.52 -8.00 3.37
CA THR A 39 -7.33 -9.21 3.27
C THR A 39 -7.13 -9.93 1.94
N GLU A 40 -7.35 -11.24 1.91
CA GLU A 40 -7.11 -12.08 0.74
C GLU A 40 -7.92 -11.65 -0.49
N ASP A 41 -9.16 -11.19 -0.28
CA ASP A 41 -10.06 -10.69 -1.32
C ASP A 41 -9.61 -9.36 -1.94
N CYS A 42 -8.69 -8.64 -1.30
CA CYS A 42 -8.12 -7.39 -1.81
C CYS A 42 -6.79 -7.59 -2.55
N ARG A 43 -6.22 -8.80 -2.51
CA ARG A 43 -5.00 -9.18 -3.23
C ARG A 43 -5.30 -9.44 -4.70
N TYR A 44 -4.39 -10.10 -5.41
CA TYR A 44 -4.64 -10.54 -6.77
C TYR A 44 -5.66 -11.68 -6.77
N VAL A 45 -6.83 -11.44 -7.35
CA VAL A 45 -7.95 -12.40 -7.42
C VAL A 45 -8.12 -12.87 -8.86
N THR A 46 -8.15 -14.18 -9.08
CA THR A 46 -8.45 -14.77 -10.39
C THR A 46 -9.87 -15.31 -10.42
N PHE A 47 -10.62 -15.04 -11.48
CA PHE A 47 -12.01 -15.49 -11.58
C PHE A 47 -12.13 -16.88 -12.24
N PRO A 48 -13.07 -17.75 -11.81
CA PRO A 48 -13.25 -19.09 -12.37
C PRO A 48 -13.56 -19.10 -13.88
N GLU A 49 -14.21 -18.06 -14.37
CA GLU A 49 -14.61 -17.86 -15.76
C GLU A 49 -13.52 -17.20 -16.63
N GLY A 50 -12.35 -16.95 -16.06
CA GLY A 50 -11.22 -16.28 -16.69
C GLY A 50 -11.12 -14.80 -16.31
N GLY A 51 -9.91 -14.25 -16.43
CA GLY A 51 -9.60 -12.88 -16.01
C GLY A 51 -9.13 -12.77 -14.55
N TRP A 52 -8.78 -11.56 -14.16
CA TRP A 52 -8.26 -11.26 -12.83
C TRP A 52 -8.66 -9.86 -12.39
N ASP A 53 -8.64 -9.64 -11.09
CA ASP A 53 -8.75 -8.33 -10.47
C ASP A 53 -7.64 -8.14 -9.43
N TRP A 54 -7.31 -6.89 -9.16
CA TRP A 54 -6.40 -6.52 -8.09
C TRP A 54 -6.94 -5.29 -7.36
N PRO A 55 -7.86 -5.48 -6.39
CA PRO A 55 -8.52 -4.37 -5.70
C PRO A 55 -7.53 -3.42 -5.02
N LEU A 56 -6.48 -3.95 -4.37
CA LEU A 56 -5.43 -3.13 -3.76
C LEU A 56 -4.79 -2.14 -4.76
N TRP A 57 -4.57 -2.56 -6.01
CA TRP A 57 -4.00 -1.65 -7.03
C TRP A 57 -4.94 -0.51 -7.39
N LYS A 58 -6.25 -0.73 -7.35
CA LYS A 58 -7.26 0.29 -7.66
C LYS A 58 -7.25 1.42 -6.62
N TRP A 59 -6.99 1.10 -5.35
CA TRP A 59 -6.92 2.09 -4.26
C TRP A 59 -5.79 3.11 -4.44
N LYS A 60 -4.76 2.80 -5.22
CA LYS A 60 -3.64 3.71 -5.48
C LYS A 60 -4.12 5.09 -5.99
N GLY A 61 -5.15 5.13 -6.84
CA GLY A 61 -5.68 6.38 -7.36
C GLY A 61 -6.28 7.25 -6.24
N GLU A 62 -7.25 6.68 -5.52
CA GLU A 62 -7.93 7.31 -4.38
C GLU A 62 -6.94 7.81 -3.34
N ILE A 63 -5.94 7.01 -2.98
CA ILE A 63 -4.94 7.38 -1.97
C ILE A 63 -4.07 8.55 -2.42
N VAL A 64 -3.61 8.56 -3.68
CA VAL A 64 -2.77 9.66 -4.19
C VAL A 64 -3.58 10.95 -4.35
N GLU A 65 -4.89 10.85 -4.56
CA GLU A 65 -5.78 12.01 -4.69
C GLU A 65 -6.19 12.59 -3.33
N GLU A 66 -6.48 11.74 -2.35
CA GLU A 66 -7.06 12.16 -1.07
C GLU A 66 -6.03 12.32 0.05
N LEU A 67 -4.98 11.50 0.07
CA LEU A 67 -3.96 11.54 1.11
C LEU A 67 -2.77 12.43 0.69
N PRO A 68 -2.32 13.37 1.54
CA PRO A 68 -1.04 14.07 1.36
C PRO A 68 0.14 13.09 1.46
N CYS A 69 0.43 12.40 0.37
CA CYS A 69 1.50 11.42 0.27
C CYS A 69 2.17 11.46 -1.10
N VAL A 70 3.35 10.84 -1.18
CA VAL A 70 4.08 10.62 -2.42
C VAL A 70 4.02 9.13 -2.74
N TYR A 71 3.62 8.81 -3.96
CA TYR A 71 3.67 7.45 -4.50
C TYR A 71 4.83 7.30 -5.49
N GLY A 72 5.63 6.25 -5.33
CA GLY A 72 6.80 6.04 -6.17
C GLY A 72 7.58 4.77 -5.83
N LYS A 73 8.68 4.53 -6.57
CA LYS A 73 9.52 3.34 -6.41
C LYS A 73 10.64 3.56 -5.39
N PHE A 74 10.28 3.56 -4.11
CA PHE A 74 11.20 3.87 -3.01
C PHE A 74 11.78 2.62 -2.32
N PHE A 75 11.06 1.50 -2.33
CA PHE A 75 11.36 0.35 -1.47
C PHE A 75 12.00 -0.78 -2.29
N ASN A 76 13.33 -0.82 -2.36
CA ASN A 76 14.07 -1.79 -3.18
C ASN A 76 13.58 -1.81 -4.64
N LYS A 77 13.45 -0.62 -5.24
CA LYS A 77 12.89 -0.40 -6.59
C LYS A 77 11.41 -0.80 -6.75
N LYS A 78 10.71 -1.17 -5.67
CA LYS A 78 9.27 -1.45 -5.66
C LYS A 78 8.48 -0.23 -5.21
N ALA A 79 7.23 -0.20 -5.66
CA ALA A 79 6.31 0.88 -5.38
C ALA A 79 5.89 0.92 -3.91
N GLY A 80 5.51 2.10 -3.44
CA GLY A 80 4.83 2.30 -2.17
C GLY A 80 4.53 3.77 -1.94
N PHE A 81 4.06 4.06 -0.74
CA PHE A 81 3.59 5.37 -0.32
C PHE A 81 4.48 5.89 0.80
N ILE A 82 4.78 7.19 0.77
CA ILE A 82 5.44 7.92 1.85
C ILE A 82 4.55 9.11 2.18
N SER A 83 4.13 9.26 3.43
CA SER A 83 3.36 10.42 3.87
C SER A 83 4.18 11.69 3.67
N LEU A 84 3.51 12.82 3.42
CA LEU A 84 4.21 14.08 3.18
C LEU A 84 5.05 14.52 4.39
N GLU A 85 4.64 14.14 5.60
CA GLU A 85 5.42 14.35 6.85
C GLU A 85 6.80 13.68 6.77
N TRP A 86 6.87 12.44 6.28
CA TRP A 86 8.12 11.67 6.20
C TRP A 86 8.90 11.90 4.90
N TRP A 87 8.32 12.59 3.93
CA TRP A 87 8.93 12.73 2.60
C TRP A 87 10.29 13.42 2.64
N GLN A 88 10.46 14.44 3.49
CA GLN A 88 11.73 15.14 3.61
C GLN A 88 12.85 14.23 4.12
N ASP A 89 12.55 13.37 5.10
CA ASP A 89 13.53 12.40 5.63
C ASP A 89 13.98 11.40 4.57
N PHE A 90 13.08 10.99 3.69
CA PHE A 90 13.37 10.07 2.58
C PHE A 90 14.15 10.70 1.42
N CYS A 91 14.29 12.02 1.36
CA CYS A 91 15.04 12.72 0.31
C CYS A 91 16.50 13.03 0.67
N ASN A 92 16.93 12.72 1.90
CA ASN A 92 18.30 12.93 2.39
C ASN A 92 19.25 11.81 1.99
#